data_AF-A0AAV8VK99-F1
#
_entry.id   AF-A0AAV8VK99-F1
#
_cell.length_a   1.000
_cell.length_b   1.000
_cell.length_c   1.000
_cell.angle_alpha   90.00
_cell.angle_beta   90.00
_cell.angle_gamma   90.00
#
_symmetry.space_group_name_H-M   'P 1'
#
loop_
_entity.id
_entity.type
_entity.pdbx_description
1 polymer ?
#
loop_
_entity_poly.entity_id
_entity_poly.type
_entity_poly.pdbx_seq_one_letter_code
_entity_poly.pdbx_strand_id
1 'polypeptide(L)'
;SVVNLKGKFKRGAKVIEPGTILCQVKCEGVAKLFNIRAGVPGRVIEINELVKERPNLLRTDPKGDGFLAVLAPMGHPSKYEEEMNKLKLLSEEEYMDNKKAQNCLKSILTMSNTFQEVHGFCPDCGTVLPPLAEKGGVTCYGCSRIFNTNIASSMFY
;
A
#
# COMPACT_ATOMS: atom_id res chain seq x y z
N SER A 1 -2.96 -8.82 19.16
CA SER A 1 -2.71 -10.22 19.55
C SER A 1 -2.61 -11.09 18.31
N VAL A 2 -1.47 -11.76 18.08
CA VAL A 2 -1.31 -12.72 16.97
C VAL A 2 -2.09 -13.99 17.31
N VAL A 3 -2.85 -14.53 16.37
CA VAL A 3 -3.70 -15.71 16.60
C VAL A 3 -2.90 -16.97 16.25
N ASN A 4 -2.69 -17.86 17.23
CA ASN A 4 -2.05 -19.16 17.04
C ASN A 4 -3.08 -20.24 17.40
N LEU A 5 -3.54 -21.01 16.41
CA LEU A 5 -4.49 -22.12 16.60
C LEU A 5 -3.89 -23.37 15.96
N LYS A 6 -3.80 -24.46 16.74
CA LYS A 6 -3.42 -25.80 16.27
C LYS A 6 -4.60 -26.75 16.45
N GLY A 7 -4.91 -27.53 15.41
CA GLY A 7 -5.63 -28.82 15.53
C GLY A 7 -7.16 -28.84 15.35
N LYS A 8 -7.62 -29.99 14.79
CA LYS A 8 -8.98 -30.38 14.39
C LYS A 8 -10.03 -30.31 15.53
N PHE A 9 -11.18 -29.72 15.19
CA PHE A 9 -12.50 -29.78 15.85
C PHE A 9 -12.72 -29.08 17.21
N LYS A 10 -13.45 -27.94 17.13
CA LYS A 10 -14.62 -27.53 17.93
C LYS A 10 -14.53 -27.62 19.47
N ARG A 11 -13.97 -26.58 20.11
CA ARG A 11 -14.38 -25.95 21.39
C ARG A 11 -13.47 -24.74 21.62
N GLY A 12 -13.99 -23.51 21.45
CA GLY A 12 -13.21 -22.27 21.66
C GLY A 12 -12.74 -21.54 20.39
N ALA A 13 -13.51 -21.62 19.29
CA ALA A 13 -13.25 -20.82 18.10
C ALA A 13 -13.18 -19.33 18.48
N LYS A 14 -11.99 -18.74 18.35
CA LYS A 14 -11.75 -17.35 18.73
C LYS A 14 -12.58 -16.44 17.82
N VAL A 15 -13.45 -15.64 18.44
CA VAL A 15 -14.10 -14.52 17.77
C VAL A 15 -13.02 -13.48 17.52
N ILE A 16 -12.92 -13.01 16.28
CA ILE A 16 -11.96 -12.00 15.86
C ILE A 16 -12.70 -10.82 15.24
N GLU A 17 -12.09 -9.65 15.38
CA GLU A 17 -12.56 -8.39 14.80
C GLU A 17 -11.80 -8.09 13.49
N PRO A 18 -12.34 -7.21 12.61
CA PRO A 18 -11.71 -6.87 11.33
C PRO A 18 -10.24 -6.44 11.43
N GLY A 19 -9.88 -5.74 12.52
CA GLY A 19 -8.52 -5.25 12.75
C GLY A 19 -7.53 -6.33 13.19
N THR A 20 -7.98 -7.54 13.51
CA THR A 20 -7.14 -8.63 14.02
C THR A 20 -6.09 -9.03 12.99
N ILE A 21 -4.82 -9.09 13.41
CA ILE A 21 -3.71 -9.52 12.56
C ILE A 21 -3.75 -11.05 12.45
N LEU A 22 -3.97 -11.55 11.23
CA LEU A 22 -3.96 -12.98 10.91
C LEU A 22 -2.55 -13.48 10.63
N CYS A 23 -1.76 -12.68 9.89
CA CYS A 23 -0.43 -13.07 9.45
C CYS A 23 0.48 -11.83 9.38
N GLN A 24 1.78 -12.02 9.60
CA GLN A 24 2.80 -11.02 9.31
C GLN A 24 3.73 -11.57 8.24
N VAL A 25 3.86 -10.85 7.13
CA VAL A 25 4.70 -11.24 5.99
C VAL A 25 5.98 -10.43 5.99
N LYS A 26 7.10 -11.13 5.88
CA LYS A 26 8.41 -10.54 5.60
C LYS A 26 8.75 -10.81 4.14
N CYS A 27 9.00 -9.76 3.37
CA CYS A 27 9.48 -9.91 2.00
C CYS A 27 11.01 -9.88 1.99
N GLU A 28 11.62 -10.71 1.14
CA GLU A 28 13.06 -10.66 0.93
C GLU A 28 13.48 -9.30 0.37
N GLY A 29 14.62 -8.77 0.83
CA GLY A 29 15.10 -7.44 0.45
C GLY A 29 14.35 -6.26 1.07
N VAL A 30 13.29 -6.51 1.86
CA VAL A 30 12.53 -5.45 2.53
C VAL A 30 12.57 -5.65 4.05
N ALA A 31 13.12 -4.68 4.78
CA ALA A 31 13.21 -4.75 6.25
C ALA A 31 11.84 -4.68 6.94
N LYS A 32 10.83 -4.11 6.26
CA LYS A 32 9.48 -3.90 6.77
C LYS A 32 8.68 -5.21 6.84
N LEU A 33 7.97 -5.40 7.95
CA LEU A 33 6.95 -6.43 8.10
C LEU A 33 5.58 -5.90 7.69
N PHE A 34 4.80 -6.73 6.98
CA PHE A 34 3.46 -6.40 6.51
C PHE A 34 2.41 -7.19 7.28
N ASN A 35 1.48 -6.50 7.93
CA ASN A 35 0.39 -7.14 8.67
C ASN A 35 -0.79 -7.39 7.74
N ILE A 36 -1.19 -8.65 7.61
CA ILE A 36 -2.44 -9.04 6.96
C ILE A 36 -3.51 -9.16 8.05
N ARG A 37 -4.60 -8.41 7.88
CA ARG A 37 -5.71 -8.34 8.85
C ARG A 37 -6.92 -9.11 8.36
N ALA A 38 -7.81 -9.47 9.28
CA ALA A 38 -9.00 -10.27 8.99
C ALA A 38 -9.97 -9.58 8.02
N GLY A 39 -10.10 -8.25 8.09
CA GLY A 39 -10.98 -7.47 7.22
C GLY A 39 -12.46 -7.59 7.54
N VAL A 40 -12.88 -8.70 8.17
CA VAL A 40 -14.26 -8.98 8.59
C VAL A 40 -14.29 -9.57 10.02
N PRO A 41 -15.38 -9.35 10.79
CA PRO A 41 -15.56 -10.03 12.06
C PRO A 41 -15.99 -11.48 11.83
N GLY A 42 -15.60 -12.40 12.72
CA GLY A 42 -16.04 -13.78 12.61
C GLY A 42 -15.41 -14.73 13.61
N ARG A 43 -15.85 -15.99 13.57
CA ARG A 43 -15.23 -17.10 14.30
C ARG A 43 -14.23 -17.79 13.40
N VAL A 44 -12.99 -17.92 13.86
CA VAL A 44 -11.98 -18.68 13.12
C VAL A 44 -12.35 -20.16 13.10
N ILE A 45 -12.58 -20.70 11.91
CA ILE A 45 -12.86 -22.11 11.68
C ILE A 45 -11.56 -22.85 11.38
N GLU A 46 -10.70 -22.25 10.56
CA GLU A 46 -9.47 -22.87 10.09
C GLU A 46 -8.38 -21.80 9.90
N ILE A 47 -7.13 -22.17 10.17
CA ILE A 47 -5.94 -21.40 9.80
C ILE A 47 -5.09 -22.30 8.90
N ASN A 48 -4.69 -21.78 7.74
CA ASN A 48 -3.89 -22.53 6.79
C ASN A 48 -2.42 -22.59 7.24
N GLU A 49 -2.00 -23.74 7.75
CA GLU A 49 -0.60 -23.95 8.14
C GLU A 49 0.31 -24.19 6.93
N LEU A 50 -0.23 -24.60 5.77
CA LEU A 50 0.55 -24.85 4.56
C LEU A 50 1.29 -23.60 4.08
N VAL A 51 0.71 -22.42 4.27
CA VAL A 51 1.33 -21.14 3.93
C VAL A 51 2.61 -20.88 4.74
N LYS A 52 2.73 -21.42 5.95
CA LYS A 52 3.97 -21.29 6.75
C LYS A 52 5.11 -22.12 6.14
N GLU A 53 4.78 -23.29 5.60
CA GLU A 53 5.75 -24.17 4.94
C GLU A 53 6.04 -23.73 3.50
N ARG A 54 5.03 -23.16 2.83
CA ARG A 54 5.08 -22.76 1.42
C ARG A 54 4.58 -21.31 1.26
N PRO A 55 5.35 -20.31 1.70
CA PRO A 55 4.92 -18.90 1.70
C PRO A 55 4.65 -18.34 0.30
N ASN A 56 5.23 -18.95 -0.75
CA ASN A 56 4.99 -18.55 -2.14
C ASN A 56 3.52 -18.70 -2.58
N LEU A 57 2.71 -19.53 -1.90
CA LEU A 57 1.29 -19.70 -2.19
C LEU A 57 0.50 -18.38 -2.06
N LEU A 58 0.93 -17.47 -1.17
CA LEU A 58 0.32 -16.14 -1.04
C LEU A 58 0.44 -15.30 -2.32
N ARG A 59 1.38 -15.64 -3.20
CA ARG A 59 1.59 -14.95 -4.47
C ARG A 59 1.05 -15.76 -5.65
N THR A 60 1.27 -17.06 -5.67
CA THR A 60 0.96 -17.91 -6.82
C THR A 60 -0.50 -18.34 -6.88
N ASP A 61 -1.12 -18.59 -5.73
CA ASP A 61 -2.52 -19.01 -5.65
C ASP A 61 -3.22 -18.46 -4.40
N PRO A 62 -3.44 -17.14 -4.30
CA PRO A 62 -4.00 -16.52 -3.10
C PRO A 62 -5.48 -16.84 -2.85
N LYS A 63 -6.23 -17.28 -3.88
CA LYS A 63 -7.66 -17.61 -3.78
C LYS A 63 -7.90 -19.12 -3.56
N GLY A 64 -6.96 -19.99 -3.94
CA GLY A 64 -6.95 -21.42 -3.64
C GLY A 64 -6.07 -21.74 -2.43
N ASP A 65 -4.99 -22.49 -2.64
CA ASP A 65 -4.14 -23.07 -1.57
C ASP A 65 -3.41 -22.02 -0.70
N GLY A 66 -3.34 -20.77 -1.16
CA GLY A 66 -2.74 -19.64 -0.45
C GLY A 66 -3.67 -18.90 0.49
N PHE A 67 -4.90 -19.39 0.74
CA PHE A 67 -5.79 -18.79 1.73
C PHE A 67 -5.13 -18.77 3.13
N LEU A 68 -5.45 -17.77 3.97
CA LEU A 68 -4.86 -17.65 5.31
C LEU A 68 -5.72 -18.27 6.40
N ALA A 69 -7.03 -18.02 6.35
CA ALA A 69 -7.97 -18.51 7.34
C ALA A 69 -9.38 -18.61 6.74
N VAL A 70 -10.17 -19.56 7.23
CA VAL A 70 -11.61 -19.65 6.98
C VAL A 70 -12.34 -19.11 8.20
N LEU A 71 -13.21 -18.13 7.97
CA LEU A 71 -13.99 -17.48 9.02
C LEU A 71 -15.48 -17.80 8.82
N ALA A 72 -16.17 -18.15 9.91
CA ALA A 72 -17.62 -18.18 9.93
C ALA A 72 -18.16 -16.84 10.42
N PRO A 73 -19.15 -16.25 9.73
CA PRO A 73 -19.82 -15.05 10.21
C PRO A 73 -20.42 -15.23 11.61
N MET A 74 -20.61 -14.08 12.27
CA MET A 74 -21.27 -14.03 13.57
C MET A 74 -22.78 -14.30 13.42
N GLY A 75 -23.41 -14.80 14.47
CA GLY A 75 -24.84 -15.08 14.48
C GLY A 75 -25.23 -16.46 13.93
N HIS A 76 -26.52 -16.59 13.61
CA HIS A 76 -27.14 -17.80 13.08
C HIS A 76 -26.92 -17.91 11.57
N PRO A 77 -26.67 -19.11 11.00
CA PRO A 77 -26.40 -19.28 9.57
C PRO A 77 -27.43 -18.64 8.63
N SER A 78 -28.71 -18.63 9.01
CA SER A 78 -29.79 -18.00 8.23
C SER A 78 -29.67 -16.48 8.10
N LYS A 79 -28.78 -15.84 8.87
CA LYS A 79 -28.55 -14.39 8.84
C LYS A 79 -27.17 -14.02 8.28
N TYR A 80 -26.38 -14.99 7.82
CA TYR A 80 -25.02 -14.72 7.36
C TYR A 80 -24.97 -13.70 6.23
N GLU A 81 -25.89 -13.81 5.27
CA GLU A 81 -25.96 -12.87 4.15
C GLU A 81 -26.30 -11.45 4.61
N GLU A 82 -27.28 -11.31 5.51
CA GLU A 82 -27.64 -10.01 6.11
C GLU A 82 -26.46 -9.39 6.88
N GLU A 83 -25.77 -10.18 7.70
CA GLU A 83 -24.61 -9.72 8.47
C GLU A 83 -23.42 -9.35 7.57
N MET A 84 -23.19 -10.09 6.50
CA MET A 84 -22.12 -9.79 5.53
C MET A 84 -22.45 -8.55 4.70
N ASN A 85 -23.71 -8.34 4.33
CA ASN A 85 -24.15 -7.14 3.58
C ASN A 85 -24.06 -5.85 4.41
N LYS A 86 -24.06 -5.95 5.75
CA LYS A 86 -23.78 -4.81 6.65
C LYS A 86 -22.32 -4.38 6.59
N LEU A 87 -21.42 -5.27 6.18
CA LEU A 87 -20.02 -4.94 5.98
C LEU A 87 -19.90 -4.16 4.67
N LYS A 88 -19.37 -2.94 4.74
CA LYS A 88 -19.10 -2.08 3.58
C LYS A 88 -17.87 -2.58 2.81
N LEU A 89 -17.92 -3.81 2.32
CA LEU A 89 -16.88 -4.41 1.51
C LEU A 89 -17.07 -3.99 0.05
N LEU A 90 -15.94 -3.83 -0.65
CA LEU A 90 -15.96 -3.54 -2.07
C LEU A 90 -16.35 -4.81 -2.84
N SER A 91 -17.07 -4.63 -3.94
CA SER A 91 -17.21 -5.66 -4.95
C SER A 91 -15.85 -5.96 -5.61
N GLU A 92 -15.73 -7.11 -6.27
CA GLU A 92 -14.51 -7.45 -7.00
C GLU A 92 -14.18 -6.40 -8.07
N GLU A 93 -15.20 -5.87 -8.75
CA GLU A 93 -15.05 -4.82 -9.76
C GLU A 93 -14.53 -3.51 -9.14
N GLU A 94 -15.17 -3.02 -8.08
CA GLU A 94 -14.76 -1.80 -7.38
C GLU A 94 -13.33 -1.91 -6.83
N TYR A 95 -12.98 -3.08 -6.30
CA TYR A 95 -11.62 -3.34 -5.82
C TYR A 95 -10.60 -3.27 -6.96
N MET A 96 -10.91 -3.89 -8.10
CA MET A 96 -10.00 -3.90 -9.25
C MET A 96 -9.82 -2.51 -9.85
N ASP A 97 -10.87 -1.69 -9.90
CA ASP A 97 -10.78 -0.32 -10.38
C ASP A 97 -10.00 0.58 -9.42
N ASN A 98 -10.22 0.43 -8.11
CA ASN A 98 -9.40 1.10 -7.10
C ASN A 98 -7.92 0.71 -7.21
N LYS A 99 -7.62 -0.57 -7.47
CA LYS A 99 -6.26 -1.05 -7.67
C LYS A 99 -5.62 -0.46 -8.93
N LYS A 100 -6.35 -0.38 -10.05
CA LYS A 100 -5.88 0.29 -11.28
C LYS A 100 -5.58 1.76 -11.02
N ALA A 101 -6.49 2.48 -10.38
CA ALA A 101 -6.31 3.89 -10.03
C ALA A 101 -5.08 4.11 -9.12
N GLN A 102 -4.90 3.27 -8.10
CA GLN A 102 -3.71 3.30 -7.24
C GLN A 102 -2.43 2.99 -8.01
N ASN A 103 -2.46 2.04 -8.94
CA ASN A 103 -1.31 1.71 -9.77
C ASN A 103 -0.96 2.86 -10.74
N CYS A 104 -1.95 3.53 -11.33
CA CYS A 104 -1.75 4.74 -12.13
C CYS A 104 -1.17 5.89 -11.29
N LEU A 105 -1.67 6.11 -10.07
CA LEU A 105 -1.10 7.10 -9.15
C LEU A 105 0.35 6.75 -8.77
N LYS A 106 0.62 5.49 -8.45
CA LYS A 106 1.98 5.03 -8.14
C LYS A 106 2.91 5.17 -9.34
N SER A 107 2.47 4.83 -10.55
CA SER A 107 3.28 5.01 -11.76
C SER A 107 3.54 6.48 -12.04
N ILE A 108 2.55 7.37 -11.90
CA ILE A 108 2.76 8.82 -12.02
C ILE A 108 3.78 9.32 -10.98
N LEU A 109 3.65 8.91 -9.72
CA LEU A 109 4.56 9.30 -8.63
C LEU A 109 5.97 8.69 -8.75
N THR A 110 6.12 7.53 -9.41
CA THR A 110 7.45 6.95 -9.72
C THR A 110 8.01 7.43 -11.05
N MET A 111 7.18 7.93 -11.97
CA MET A 111 7.61 8.59 -13.21
C MET A 111 7.96 10.06 -13.00
N SER A 112 7.49 10.70 -11.93
CA SER A 112 7.96 12.02 -11.48
C SER A 112 9.33 11.95 -10.77
N ASN A 113 10.30 11.27 -11.40
CA ASN A 113 11.72 11.55 -11.22
C ASN A 113 12.30 12.27 -12.46
N THR A 114 11.49 12.53 -13.49
CA THR A 114 11.83 13.52 -14.51
C THR A 114 11.49 14.90 -13.97
N PHE A 115 12.51 15.57 -13.40
CA PHE A 115 12.50 16.98 -13.11
C PHE A 115 12.19 17.73 -14.41
N GLN A 116 10.98 18.29 -14.55
CA GLN A 116 10.71 19.21 -15.65
C GLN A 116 11.53 20.47 -15.39
N GLU A 117 12.37 20.87 -16.34
CA GLU A 117 13.11 22.14 -16.31
C GLU A 117 12.10 23.29 -16.35
N VAL A 118 11.59 23.67 -15.18
CA VAL A 118 10.75 24.86 -15.04
C VAL A 118 11.68 26.05 -14.87
N HIS A 119 11.63 26.98 -15.82
CA HIS A 119 12.43 28.20 -15.80
C HIS A 119 12.18 28.95 -14.48
N GLY A 120 13.26 29.29 -13.76
CA GLY A 120 13.18 29.92 -12.43
C GLY A 120 13.30 28.97 -11.23
N PHE A 121 13.52 27.67 -11.43
CA PHE A 121 13.78 26.69 -10.36
C PHE A 121 15.14 25.99 -10.52
N CYS A 122 15.77 25.65 -9.40
CA CYS A 122 17.05 24.93 -9.38
C CYS A 122 16.86 23.48 -9.86
N PRO A 123 17.57 23.01 -10.92
CA PRO A 123 17.38 21.66 -11.46
C PRO A 123 17.80 20.53 -10.51
N ASP A 124 18.67 20.83 -9.56
CA ASP A 124 19.19 19.83 -8.62
C ASP A 124 18.34 19.66 -7.36
N CYS A 125 17.60 20.69 -6.94
CA CYS A 125 16.90 20.67 -5.64
C CYS A 125 15.51 21.31 -5.64
N GLY A 126 15.03 21.84 -6.76
CA GLY A 126 13.68 22.40 -6.90
C GLY A 126 13.40 23.68 -6.11
N THR A 127 14.41 24.35 -5.55
CA THR A 127 14.23 25.65 -4.89
C THR A 127 14.06 26.76 -5.93
N VAL A 128 13.15 27.71 -5.66
CA VAL A 128 12.98 28.94 -6.47
C VAL A 128 14.30 29.70 -6.53
N LEU A 129 14.76 30.01 -7.74
CA LEU A 129 15.96 30.81 -7.95
C LEU A 129 15.62 32.31 -7.82
N PRO A 130 16.53 33.14 -7.26
CA PRO A 130 16.32 34.57 -7.24
C PRO A 130 16.26 35.17 -8.65
N PRO A 131 15.51 36.28 -8.85
CA PRO A 131 15.56 37.03 -10.10
C PRO A 131 16.99 37.51 -10.39
N LEU A 132 17.44 37.34 -11.64
CA LEU A 132 18.79 37.70 -12.08
C LEU A 132 19.07 39.20 -11.87
N ALA A 133 20.18 39.53 -11.23
CA ALA A 133 20.81 40.84 -11.38
C ALA A 133 21.52 40.86 -12.75
N GLU A 134 21.49 41.99 -13.46
CA GLU A 134 21.91 42.12 -14.87
C GLU A 134 23.35 41.66 -15.19
N LYS A 135 24.19 41.37 -14.19
CA LYS A 135 25.49 40.70 -14.36
C LYS A 135 25.81 39.78 -13.18
N GLY A 136 26.02 38.48 -13.46
CA GLY A 136 26.46 37.47 -12.49
C GLY A 136 25.60 36.21 -12.49
N GLY A 137 26.20 35.05 -12.24
CA GLY A 137 25.50 33.76 -12.16
C GLY A 137 24.50 33.69 -11.00
N VAL A 138 23.54 32.78 -11.10
CA VAL A 138 22.45 32.60 -10.13
C VAL A 138 22.87 31.62 -9.05
N THR A 139 22.80 32.01 -7.78
CA THR A 139 23.08 31.10 -6.66
C THR A 139 21.77 30.54 -6.11
N CYS A 140 21.67 29.22 -6.00
CA CYS A 140 20.52 28.58 -5.37
C CYS A 140 20.57 28.73 -3.86
N TYR A 141 19.50 29.23 -3.25
CA TYR A 141 19.41 29.36 -1.78
C TYR A 141 19.35 28.02 -1.04
N GLY A 142 18.88 26.96 -1.71
CA GLY A 142 18.72 25.63 -1.09
C GLY A 142 20.02 24.82 -1.07
N CYS A 143 20.71 24.72 -2.21
CA CYS A 143 21.91 23.88 -2.35
C CYS A 143 23.22 24.67 -2.50
N SER A 144 23.16 26.01 -2.48
CA SER A 144 24.30 26.93 -2.61
C SER A 144 25.13 26.79 -3.88
N ARG A 145 24.63 26.08 -4.90
CA ARG A 145 25.30 25.96 -6.22
C ARG A 145 25.12 27.24 -7.03
N ILE A 146 26.15 27.56 -7.83
CA ILE A 146 26.18 28.69 -8.75
C ILE A 146 25.89 28.17 -10.16
N PHE A 147 24.88 28.75 -10.78
CA PHE A 147 24.40 28.42 -12.12
C PHE A 147 24.68 29.58 -13.09
N ASN A 148 25.02 29.25 -14.34
CA ASN A 148 25.21 30.26 -15.38
C ASN A 148 23.87 30.89 -15.79
N THR A 149 23.92 32.10 -16.35
CA THR A 149 22.76 32.94 -16.71
C THR A 149 21.77 32.28 -17.68
N ASN A 150 22.17 31.20 -18.36
CA ASN A 150 21.34 30.49 -19.33
C ASN A 150 20.22 29.64 -18.71
N ILE A 151 20.24 29.38 -17.39
CA ILE A 151 19.26 28.51 -16.72
C ILE A 151 18.00 29.30 -16.26
N ALA A 152 18.03 30.63 -16.32
CA ALA A 152 16.93 31.49 -15.84
C ALA A 152 16.30 32.36 -16.95
N SER A 153 16.50 32.02 -18.22
CA SER A 153 15.96 32.81 -19.33
C SER A 153 14.59 32.31 -19.80
N SER A 154 13.51 32.72 -19.13
CA SER A 154 12.27 33.16 -19.81
C SER A 154 11.30 33.84 -18.85
N MET A 155 11.46 35.14 -18.64
CA MET A 155 10.32 35.99 -18.26
C MET A 155 10.58 37.45 -18.63
N PHE A 156 10.78 37.69 -19.92
CA PHE A 156 10.55 39.00 -20.53
C PHE A 156 9.87 38.77 -21.88
N TYR A 157 8.55 38.62 -21.85
CA TYR A 157 7.57 39.44 -22.58
C TYR A 157 6.19 39.19 -21.95
#